data_AF-A0A7I8W3A9-F1
#
_entry.id   AF-A0A7I8W3A9-F1
#
_cell.length_a   1.000
_cell.length_b   1.000
_cell.length_c   1.000
_cell.angle_alpha   90.00
_cell.angle_beta   90.00
_cell.angle_gamma   90.00
#
_symmetry.space_group_name_H-M   'P 1'
#
loop_
_entity.id
_entity.type
_entity.pdbx_description
1 polymer ?
#
loop_
_entity_poly.entity_id
_entity_poly.type
_entity_poly.pdbx_seq_one_letter_code
_entity_poly.pdbx_strand_id
1 'polypeptide(L)'
;MLGIELNGKKFGRFLLLTFLLRNFNSIVTTEEDVPLFIGGIFPMTGGWGGGKGCKPAVEMALEHVNKREDILPGYRLEMVANDSQVRLYGNRLLKKKYD
;
A
#
# COMPACT_ATOMS: atom_id res chain seq x y z
N MET A 1 47.13 -2.23 -15.64
CA MET A 1 47.66 -1.23 -16.60
C MET A 1 47.08 -1.56 -17.97
N LEU A 2 45.89 -1.04 -18.29
CA LEU A 2 45.33 -1.09 -19.65
C LEU A 2 45.27 0.36 -20.14
N GLY A 3 46.35 0.80 -20.77
CA GLY A 3 46.45 2.13 -21.37
C GLY A 3 45.73 2.13 -22.70
N ILE A 4 44.50 2.66 -22.72
CA ILE A 4 43.75 2.87 -23.95
C ILE A 4 44.02 4.32 -24.38
N GLU A 5 44.90 4.52 -25.36
CA GLU A 5 45.08 5.82 -26.02
C GLU A 5 43.83 6.16 -26.84
N LEU A 6 42.94 6.98 -26.27
CA LEU A 6 41.73 7.43 -26.94
C LEU A 6 41.97 8.80 -27.58
N ASN A 7 42.04 8.81 -28.91
CA ASN A 7 42.02 10.04 -29.72
C ASN A 7 40.79 10.90 -29.36
N GLY A 8 40.90 12.22 -29.33
CA GLY A 8 39.91 13.14 -28.74
C GLY A 8 38.46 12.94 -29.18
N LYS A 9 38.22 12.48 -30.41
CA LYS A 9 36.86 12.11 -30.90
C LYS A 9 36.30 10.85 -30.22
N LYS A 10 37.14 9.86 -29.92
CA LYS A 10 36.76 8.61 -29.22
C LYS A 10 36.56 8.85 -27.73
N PHE A 11 37.32 9.77 -27.13
CA PHE A 11 37.17 10.16 -25.73
C PHE A 11 35.82 10.84 -25.46
N GLY A 12 35.38 11.75 -26.33
CA GLY A 12 34.06 12.39 -26.21
C GLY A 12 32.89 11.40 -26.31
N ARG A 13 32.97 10.42 -27.24
CA ARG A 13 31.94 9.37 -27.38
C ARG A 13 31.92 8.42 -26.18
N PHE A 14 33.08 8.13 -25.58
CA PHE A 14 33.19 7.34 -24.35
C PHE A 14 32.58 8.06 -23.14
N LEU A 15 32.82 9.37 -23.00
CA LEU A 15 32.19 10.20 -21.97
C LEU A 15 30.67 10.30 -22.16
N LEU A 16 30.20 10.49 -23.40
CA LEU A 16 28.78 10.51 -23.68
C LEU A 16 28.10 9.16 -23.39
N LEU A 17 28.73 8.03 -23.76
CA LEU A 17 28.20 6.70 -23.46
C LEU A 17 28.12 6.44 -21.97
N THR A 18 29.19 6.76 -21.23
CA THR A 18 29.22 6.58 -19.76
C THR A 18 28.23 7.50 -19.04
N PHE A 19 28.01 8.72 -19.55
CA PHE A 19 27.00 9.64 -19.03
C PHE A 19 25.58 9.13 -19.28
N LEU A 20 25.27 8.63 -20.48
CA LEU A 20 23.97 8.05 -20.80
C LEU A 20 23.70 6.75 -20.02
N LEU A 21 24.72 5.90 -19.87
CA LEU A 21 24.64 4.67 -19.07
C LEU A 21 24.50 4.94 -17.56
N ARG A 22 25.08 6.04 -17.05
CA ARG A 22 24.85 6.50 -15.67
C ARG A 22 23.42 7.00 -15.46
N ASN A 23 22.86 7.75 -16.40
CA ASN A 23 21.48 8.25 -16.29
C ASN A 23 20.45 7.11 -16.34
N PHE A 24 20.73 6.01 -17.05
CA PHE A 24 19.82 4.86 -17.13
C PHE A 24 19.74 4.04 -15.83
N ASN A 25 20.85 3.86 -15.10
CA ASN A 25 20.85 3.05 -13.88
C ASN A 25 20.17 3.72 -12.68
N SER A 26 19.98 5.05 -12.70
CA SER A 26 19.31 5.77 -11.61
C SER A 26 17.79 5.67 -11.64
N ILE A 27 17.20 5.08 -12.69
CA ILE A 27 15.74 5.09 -12.92
C ILE A 27 15.04 3.89 -12.25
N VAL A 28 15.76 2.81 -11.93
CA VAL A 28 15.15 1.58 -11.40
C VAL A 28 15.82 1.20 -10.08
N THR A 29 15.44 1.89 -9.01
CA THR A 29 15.49 1.32 -7.66
C THR A 29 14.05 1.07 -7.27
N THR A 30 13.57 -0.15 -7.48
CA THR A 30 12.30 -0.61 -6.90
C THR A 30 12.58 -0.88 -5.43
N GLU A 31 12.73 0.16 -4.61
CA GLU A 31 12.55 -0.05 -3.18
C GLU A 31 11.09 -0.47 -3.01
N GLU A 32 10.88 -1.72 -2.59
CA GLU A 32 9.53 -2.20 -2.32
C GLU A 32 8.91 -1.32 -1.22
N ASP A 33 7.70 -0.82 -1.46
CA ASP A 33 7.00 0.02 -0.49
C ASP A 33 6.87 -0.69 0.86
N VAL A 34 7.15 0.03 1.94
CA VAL A 34 7.02 -0.51 3.30
C VAL A 34 5.54 -0.63 3.66
N PRO A 35 5.03 -1.81 4.06
CA PRO A 35 3.62 -1.97 4.41
C PRO A 35 3.29 -1.31 5.75
N LEU A 36 2.20 -0.54 5.79
CA LEU A 36 1.63 0.07 6.99
C LEU A 36 0.24 -0.53 7.27
N PHE A 37 0.14 -1.27 8.37
CA PHE A 37 -1.08 -1.99 8.73
C PHE A 37 -2.06 -1.15 9.54
N ILE A 38 -3.32 -1.15 9.13
CA ILE A 38 -4.44 -0.58 9.87
C ILE A 38 -5.44 -1.69 10.27
N GLY A 39 -5.96 -1.60 11.49
CA GLY A 39 -6.99 -2.51 11.99
C GLY A 39 -8.39 -2.00 11.64
N GLY A 40 -9.22 -2.84 11.02
CA GLY A 40 -10.61 -2.54 10.68
C GLY A 40 -11.58 -3.45 11.43
N ILE A 41 -12.54 -2.88 12.15
CA ILE A 41 -13.63 -3.65 12.77
C ILE A 41 -14.94 -3.23 12.10
N PHE A 42 -15.53 -4.13 11.33
CA PHE A 42 -16.72 -3.85 10.55
C PHE A 42 -17.89 -4.67 11.06
N PRO A 43 -19.07 -4.07 11.33
CA PRO A 43 -20.24 -4.83 11.73
C PRO A 43 -20.88 -5.49 10.50
N MET A 44 -20.43 -6.71 10.18
CA MET A 44 -20.93 -7.47 9.02
C MET A 44 -22.24 -8.20 9.35
N THR A 45 -22.39 -8.58 10.63
CA THR A 45 -23.55 -9.27 11.18
C THR A 45 -24.03 -8.60 12.49
N GLY A 46 -25.18 -9.03 13.03
CA GLY A 46 -25.72 -8.53 14.30
C GLY A 46 -26.86 -7.50 14.14
N GLY A 47 -27.08 -6.70 15.18
CA GLY A 47 -28.20 -5.75 15.25
C GLY A 47 -28.17 -4.62 14.21
N TRP A 48 -27.00 -4.34 13.64
CA TRP A 48 -26.83 -3.37 12.56
C TRP A 48 -25.69 -3.80 11.64
N GLY A 49 -25.99 -4.03 10.35
CA GLY A 49 -25.04 -4.54 9.36
C GLY A 49 -24.30 -3.46 8.56
N GLY A 50 -23.92 -2.34 9.20
CA GLY A 50 -23.30 -1.20 8.52
C GLY A 50 -21.97 -1.53 7.82
N GLY A 51 -21.25 -2.55 8.30
CA GLY A 51 -19.98 -3.00 7.76
C GLY A 51 -20.08 -3.49 6.32
N LYS A 52 -21.26 -3.95 5.88
CA LYS A 52 -21.49 -4.43 4.50
C LYS A 52 -21.24 -3.36 3.44
N GLY A 53 -21.54 -2.10 3.75
CA GLY A 53 -21.23 -0.97 2.89
C GLY A 53 -19.87 -0.33 3.21
N CYS A 54 -19.54 -0.22 4.50
CA CYS A 54 -18.32 0.48 4.92
C CYS A 54 -17.03 -0.27 4.55
N LYS A 55 -16.99 -1.61 4.68
CA LYS A 55 -15.79 -2.38 4.32
C LYS A 55 -15.38 -2.20 2.86
N PRO A 56 -16.25 -2.41 1.86
CA PRO A 56 -15.88 -2.19 0.46
C PRO A 56 -15.56 -0.72 0.15
N ALA A 57 -16.20 0.23 0.84
CA ALA A 57 -15.85 1.65 0.71
C ALA A 57 -14.40 1.94 1.17
N VAL A 58 -13.97 1.34 2.29
CA VAL A 58 -12.58 1.46 2.76
C VAL A 58 -11.62 0.74 1.81
N GLU A 59 -11.98 -0.42 1.28
CA GLU A 59 -11.15 -1.14 0.29
C GLU A 59 -10.91 -0.30 -0.97
N MET A 60 -11.95 0.35 -1.51
CA MET A 60 -11.80 1.29 -2.63
C MET A 60 -10.95 2.51 -2.26
N ALA A 61 -11.11 3.04 -1.05
CA ALA A 61 -10.31 4.18 -0.59
C ALA A 61 -8.81 3.82 -0.47
N LEU A 62 -8.49 2.64 0.06
CA LEU A 62 -7.11 2.14 0.17
C LEU A 62 -6.48 1.96 -1.21
N GLU A 63 -7.23 1.41 -2.16
CA GLU A 63 -6.78 1.29 -3.55
C GLU A 63 -6.45 2.66 -4.16
N HIS A 64 -7.32 3.66 -3.98
CA HIS A 64 -7.10 5.00 -4.51
C HIS A 64 -5.91 5.71 -3.84
N VAL A 65 -5.71 5.54 -2.54
CA VAL A 65 -4.59 6.13 -1.81
C VAL A 65 -3.27 5.51 -2.25
N ASN A 66 -3.21 4.17 -2.31
CA ASN A 66 -1.98 3.46 -2.69
C ASN A 66 -1.58 3.68 -4.16
N LYS A 67 -2.52 4.04 -5.05
CA LYS A 67 -2.21 4.38 -6.46
C LYS A 67 -1.59 5.78 -6.63
N ARG A 68 -1.58 6.60 -5.58
CA ARG A 68 -1.10 7.99 -5.63
C ARG A 68 0.24 8.11 -4.92
N GLU A 69 1.29 8.21 -5.72
CA GLU A 69 2.68 8.39 -5.26
C GLU A 69 2.88 9.68 -4.43
N ASP A 70 1.96 10.65 -4.56
CA ASP A 70 2.04 11.94 -3.86
C ASP A 70 1.44 11.92 -2.43
N ILE A 71 0.77 10.84 -2.02
CA ILE A 71 0.14 10.74 -0.69
C ILE A 71 1.07 10.05 0.32
N LEU A 72 1.61 8.89 -0.03
CA LEU A 72 2.46 8.06 0.85
C LEU A 72 3.66 7.48 0.07
N PRO A 73 4.64 8.31 -0.34
CA PRO A 73 5.79 7.81 -1.08
C PRO A 73 6.60 6.80 -0.25
N GLY A 74 6.88 5.63 -0.83
CA GLY A 74 7.65 4.56 -0.17
C GLY A 74 6.86 3.73 0.84
N TYR A 75 5.54 3.92 0.94
CA TYR A 75 4.68 3.16 1.85
C TYR A 75 3.40 2.70 1.17
N ARG A 76 2.91 1.53 1.59
CA ARG A 76 1.64 0.96 1.13
C ARG A 76 0.73 0.67 2.32
N LEU A 77 -0.50 1.16 2.28
CA LEU A 77 -1.50 0.85 3.31
C LEU A 77 -2.09 -0.55 3.09
N GLU A 78 -2.18 -1.31 4.17
CA GLU A 78 -2.86 -2.62 4.21
C GLU A 78 -3.81 -2.69 5.40
N MET A 79 -4.93 -3.39 5.25
CA MET A 79 -5.95 -3.49 6.31
C MET A 79 -6.14 -4.94 6.75
N VAL A 80 -6.13 -5.14 8.06
CA VAL A 80 -6.56 -6.38 8.71
C VAL A 80 -7.96 -6.16 9.28
N ALA A 81 -8.95 -6.93 8.81
CA ALA A 81 -10.36 -6.66 9.10
C ALA A 81 -11.08 -7.83 9.80
N ASN A 82 -11.89 -7.52 10.83
CA ASN A 82 -12.70 -8.50 11.56
C ASN A 82 -14.17 -8.05 11.73
N ASP A 83 -15.09 -9.02 11.88
CA ASP A 83 -16.51 -8.77 12.14
C ASP A 83 -16.79 -8.57 13.65
N SER A 84 -17.41 -7.46 14.03
CA SER A 84 -17.83 -7.20 15.42
C SER A 84 -19.11 -7.92 15.84
N GLN A 85 -19.91 -8.40 14.88
CA GLN A 85 -21.18 -9.12 15.09
C GLN A 85 -22.26 -8.35 15.88
N VAL A 86 -22.05 -7.06 16.18
CA VAL A 86 -22.91 -6.14 16.95
C VAL A 86 -23.85 -6.87 17.92
N ARG A 87 -23.28 -7.48 18.96
CA ARG A 87 -24.05 -8.21 19.97
C ARG A 87 -24.74 -7.21 20.91
N LEU A 88 -26.04 -6.99 20.69
CA LEU A 88 -26.87 -6.22 21.61
C LEU A 88 -27.12 -7.05 22.89
N TYR A 89 -26.67 -6.55 24.03
CA TYR A 89 -26.83 -7.20 25.34
C TYR A 89 -28.30 -7.33 25.81
N GLY A 90 -29.26 -6.65 25.16
CA GLY A 90 -30.68 -6.63 25.55
C GLY A 90 -31.40 -7.99 25.44
N ASN A 91 -31.06 -8.82 24.45
CA ASN A 91 -31.77 -10.09 24.22
C ASN A 91 -31.36 -11.22 25.17
N ARG A 92 -30.23 -11.08 25.89
CA ARG A 92 -29.77 -12.07 26.89
C ARG A 92 -30.47 -11.89 28.24
N LEU A 93 -30.87 -10.66 28.58
CA LEU A 93 -31.65 -10.37 29.80
C LEU A 93 -33.13 -10.67 29.62
N LEU A 94 -33.67 -10.54 28.40
CA LEU A 94 -35.06 -10.89 28.09
C LEU A 94 -35.31 -12.40 28.14
N LYS A 95 -34.36 -13.24 27.69
CA LYS A 95 -34.50 -14.70 27.81
C LYS A 95 -34.53 -15.17 29.27
N LYS A 96 -33.69 -14.60 30.14
CA LYS A 96 -33.66 -14.92 31.58
C LYS A 96 -34.90 -14.49 32.37
N LYS A 97 -35.80 -13.69 31.81
CA LYS A 97 -37.01 -13.21 32.50
C LYS A 97 -38.23 -14.11 32.28
N TYR A 98 -38.17 -15.01 31.29
CA TYR A 98 -39.27 -15.90 30.92
C TYR A 98 -38.91 -17.40 31.00
N ASP A 99 -37.75 -17.70 31.60
CA ASP A 99 -37.33 -19.04 32.05
C ASP A 99 -37.36 -19.06 33.59
#